data_AF-A0A3D0S2R6-F1
#
_entry.id   AF-A0A3D0S2R6-F1
#
_cell.length_a   1.000
_cell.length_b   1.000
_cell.length_c   1.000
_cell.angle_alpha   90.00
_cell.angle_beta   90.00
_cell.angle_gamma   90.00
#
_symmetry.space_group_name_H-M   'P 1'
#
loop_
_entity.id
_entity.type
_entity.pdbx_description
1 polymer ?
#
loop_
_entity_poly.entity_id
_entity_poly.type
_entity_poly.pdbx_seq_one_letter_code
_entity_poly.pdbx_strand_id
1 'polypeptide(L)'
;MGSRHTGRCSMTQTRKKAAKPAAPVQSDWDRQLETERMHDRHYHRDPQPVPASRRFVVGQLVRYGSLPDCRVDVVEDEGRTLVISYANRGVKYGKPYDHGNRLPRVVRWHDVLPVVEEAPRQFTTDDNVWRRMTARPSTLDALIGNARRWGLIDSPDYQRSYVWTDENRANFLKSIFDQNDIGKFILVVHDYHETRVEVLDGKQRLKTLLDFTDSRFPYRGVYYHELHWRDRHIFNETLVQWIEVNRARVKRSDLLWLFLAVNAGGVPQTEEHVAHVRALYEEALRSEQALTLPA
;
A
#
# COMPACT_ATOMS: atom_id res chain seq x y z
N MET A 1 -76.71 68.27 12.49
CA MET A 1 -76.13 67.33 13.48
C MET A 1 -75.53 66.14 12.74
N GLY A 2 -74.27 65.81 13.06
CA GLY A 2 -73.45 64.62 12.74
C GLY A 2 -73.77 63.76 11.49
N SER A 3 -72.94 63.76 10.45
CA SER A 3 -71.66 63.03 10.30
C SER A 3 -71.81 61.52 10.01
N ARG A 4 -71.08 61.08 8.97
CA ARG A 4 -70.58 59.73 8.59
C ARG A 4 -71.21 59.22 7.28
N HIS A 5 -70.51 58.57 6.35
CA HIS A 5 -69.11 58.19 6.19
C HIS A 5 -68.93 57.88 4.68
N THR A 6 -67.84 58.33 4.08
CA THR A 6 -67.42 57.95 2.71
C THR A 6 -66.82 56.56 2.72
N GLY A 7 -67.46 55.60 2.05
CA GLY A 7 -66.93 54.26 1.81
C GLY A 7 -66.99 53.90 0.33
N ARG A 8 -65.92 54.18 -0.41
CA ARG A 8 -65.77 53.78 -1.82
C ARG A 8 -65.22 52.34 -1.84
N CYS A 9 -66.08 51.36 -2.10
CA CYS A 9 -65.67 49.97 -2.28
C CYS A 9 -65.20 49.77 -3.73
N SER A 10 -63.89 49.68 -3.96
CA SER A 10 -63.33 49.31 -5.27
C SER A 10 -63.40 47.80 -5.45
N MET A 11 -64.20 47.32 -6.40
CA MET A 11 -64.14 45.92 -6.85
C MET A 11 -62.87 45.69 -7.66
N THR A 12 -61.84 45.13 -7.05
CA THR A 12 -60.67 44.57 -7.74
C THR A 12 -61.02 43.17 -8.24
N GLN A 13 -61.29 43.04 -9.53
CA GLN A 13 -61.33 41.74 -10.20
C GLN A 13 -59.94 41.10 -10.16
N THR A 14 -59.76 40.06 -9.34
CA THR A 14 -58.56 39.24 -9.33
C THR A 14 -58.57 38.30 -10.54
N ARG A 15 -57.72 38.59 -11.55
CA ARG A 15 -57.34 37.61 -12.58
C ARG A 15 -56.72 36.39 -11.90
N LYS A 16 -57.36 35.23 -11.98
CA LYS A 16 -56.77 33.93 -11.58
C LYS A 16 -55.51 33.68 -12.42
N LYS A 17 -54.34 33.71 -11.80
CA LYS A 17 -53.10 33.21 -12.42
C LYS A 17 -53.23 31.68 -12.57
N ALA A 18 -53.06 31.18 -13.78
CA ALA A 18 -52.94 29.75 -14.03
C ALA A 18 -51.74 29.20 -13.25
N ALA A 19 -51.95 28.08 -12.55
CA ALA A 19 -50.90 27.42 -11.79
C ALA A 19 -49.79 26.93 -12.74
N LYS A 20 -48.53 27.20 -12.41
CA LYS A 20 -47.38 26.57 -13.08
C LYS A 20 -47.53 25.05 -12.94
N PRO A 21 -47.26 24.26 -14.01
CA PRO A 21 -47.23 22.81 -13.87
C PRO A 21 -46.18 22.43 -12.82
N ALA A 22 -46.55 21.52 -11.92
CA ALA A 22 -45.63 20.97 -10.94
C ALA A 22 -44.44 20.34 -11.65
N ALA A 23 -43.22 20.59 -11.15
CA ALA A 23 -42.03 19.91 -11.66
C ALA A 23 -42.24 18.39 -11.55
N PRO A 24 -41.81 17.60 -12.55
CA PRO A 24 -41.96 16.15 -12.50
C PRO A 24 -41.28 15.61 -11.24
N VAL A 25 -41.97 14.71 -10.53
CA VAL A 25 -41.41 14.01 -9.37
C VAL A 25 -40.23 13.17 -9.85
N GLN A 26 -39.01 13.58 -9.52
CA GLN A 26 -37.81 12.83 -9.85
C GLN A 26 -37.84 11.47 -9.15
N SER A 27 -37.52 10.41 -9.88
CA SER A 27 -37.37 9.09 -9.27
C SER A 27 -36.18 9.11 -8.30
N ASP A 28 -36.20 8.23 -7.29
CA ASP A 28 -35.06 8.07 -6.38
C ASP A 28 -33.75 7.77 -7.12
N TRP A 29 -33.86 7.10 -8.28
CA TRP A 29 -32.77 6.84 -9.21
C TRP A 29 -32.16 8.13 -9.77
N ASP A 30 -32.97 9.03 -10.31
CA ASP A 30 -32.49 10.26 -10.95
C ASP A 30 -31.77 11.16 -9.95
N ARG A 31 -32.32 11.26 -8.72
CA ARG A 31 -31.71 12.02 -7.64
C ARG A 31 -30.33 11.45 -7.25
N GLN A 32 -30.24 10.13 -7.13
CA GLN A 32 -28.98 9.47 -6.78
C GLN A 32 -27.96 9.56 -7.91
N LEU A 33 -28.40 9.39 -9.16
CA LEU A 33 -27.53 9.53 -10.33
C LEU A 33 -26.95 10.94 -10.42
N GLU A 34 -27.74 11.99 -10.18
CA GLU A 34 -27.21 13.36 -10.19
C GLU A 34 -26.21 13.58 -9.05
N THR A 35 -26.44 12.99 -7.88
CA THR A 35 -25.47 13.02 -6.77
C THR A 35 -24.14 12.37 -7.18
N GLU A 36 -24.19 11.23 -7.85
CA GLU A 36 -23.01 10.54 -8.36
C GLU A 36 -22.29 11.34 -9.44
N ARG A 37 -23.04 11.99 -10.36
CA ARG A 37 -22.45 12.87 -11.38
C ARG A 37 -21.78 14.09 -10.76
N MET A 38 -22.36 14.67 -9.70
CA MET A 38 -21.72 15.77 -8.95
C MET A 38 -20.41 15.31 -8.31
N HIS A 39 -20.41 14.12 -7.68
CA HIS A 39 -19.21 13.53 -7.10
C HIS A 39 -18.15 13.30 -8.18
N ASP A 40 -18.50 12.68 -9.31
CA ASP A 40 -17.57 12.43 -10.39
C ASP A 40 -16.93 13.72 -10.92
N ARG A 41 -17.74 14.76 -11.19
CA ARG A 41 -17.25 16.08 -11.64
C ARG A 41 -16.31 16.75 -10.63
N HIS A 42 -16.46 16.48 -9.34
CA HIS A 42 -15.62 17.08 -8.30
C HIS A 42 -14.22 16.44 -8.25
N TYR A 43 -14.15 15.12 -8.35
CA TYR A 43 -12.92 14.36 -8.12
C TYR A 43 -12.15 13.99 -9.41
N HIS A 44 -12.80 14.01 -10.57
CA HIS A 44 -12.18 13.59 -11.83
C HIS A 44 -12.11 14.75 -12.83
N ARG A 45 -10.91 15.27 -13.05
CA ARG A 45 -10.66 16.43 -13.93
C ARG A 45 -10.15 16.05 -15.32
N ASP A 46 -9.25 15.07 -15.41
CA ASP A 46 -8.58 14.70 -16.67
C ASP A 46 -8.78 13.21 -16.97
N PRO A 47 -9.71 12.83 -17.86
CA PRO A 47 -9.96 11.43 -18.13
C PRO A 47 -8.94 10.88 -19.13
N GLN A 48 -8.23 9.82 -18.73
CA GLN A 48 -7.36 9.06 -19.62
C GLN A 48 -8.15 8.50 -20.81
N PRO A 49 -7.59 8.48 -22.03
CA PRO A 49 -8.27 7.91 -23.19
C PRO A 49 -8.50 6.42 -22.99
N VAL A 50 -9.65 5.94 -23.49
CA VAL A 50 -9.98 4.51 -23.41
C VAL A 50 -9.16 3.75 -24.45
N PRO A 51 -8.34 2.76 -24.04
CA PRO A 51 -7.56 1.97 -24.99
C PRO A 51 -8.49 1.08 -25.83
N ALA A 52 -8.07 0.76 -27.05
CA ALA A 52 -8.84 -0.08 -27.97
C ALA A 52 -9.18 -1.47 -27.38
N SER A 53 -8.32 -1.98 -26.49
CA SER A 53 -8.49 -3.27 -25.80
C SER A 53 -9.52 -3.27 -24.66
N ARG A 54 -10.05 -2.12 -24.25
CA ARG A 54 -10.93 -2.00 -23.06
C ARG A 54 -12.13 -1.08 -23.31
N ARG A 55 -12.95 -1.45 -24.30
CA ARG A 55 -14.23 -0.79 -24.61
C ARG A 55 -15.39 -1.48 -23.91
N PHE A 56 -16.39 -0.68 -23.57
CA PHE A 56 -17.60 -1.14 -22.88
C PHE A 56 -18.84 -0.90 -23.73
N VAL A 57 -19.83 -1.77 -23.57
CA VAL A 57 -21.14 -1.66 -24.23
C VAL A 57 -22.26 -1.69 -23.21
N VAL A 58 -23.37 -1.01 -23.53
CA VAL A 58 -24.57 -1.03 -22.68
C VAL A 58 -25.08 -2.47 -22.52
N GLY A 59 -25.46 -2.81 -21.29
CA GLY A 59 -25.88 -4.15 -20.85
C GLY A 59 -24.74 -5.07 -20.42
N GLN A 60 -23.47 -4.69 -20.64
CA GLN A 60 -22.33 -5.53 -20.29
C GLN A 60 -22.19 -5.71 -18.78
N LEU A 61 -21.95 -6.95 -18.34
CA LEU A 61 -21.58 -7.27 -16.96
C LEU A 61 -20.16 -6.83 -16.66
N VAL A 62 -20.01 -6.12 -15.55
CA VAL A 62 -18.73 -5.56 -15.11
C VAL A 62 -18.51 -5.77 -13.61
N ARG A 63 -17.27 -5.57 -13.16
CA ARG A 63 -16.86 -5.57 -11.76
C ARG A 63 -16.44 -4.15 -11.39
N TYR A 64 -16.98 -3.65 -10.29
CA TYR A 64 -16.58 -2.38 -9.69
C TYR A 64 -16.53 -2.55 -8.15
N GLY A 65 -15.31 -2.53 -7.60
CA GLY A 65 -15.08 -2.83 -6.19
C GLY A 65 -15.72 -4.17 -5.78
N SER A 66 -16.46 -4.15 -4.67
CA SER A 66 -17.22 -5.29 -4.15
C SER A 66 -18.72 -5.23 -4.47
N LEU A 67 -19.16 -4.33 -5.35
CA LEU A 67 -20.58 -4.18 -5.67
C LEU A 67 -21.09 -5.38 -6.48
N PRO A 68 -22.25 -5.97 -6.12
CA PRO A 68 -22.74 -7.17 -6.77
C PRO A 68 -23.49 -6.87 -8.07
N ASP A 69 -23.33 -7.78 -9.05
CA ASP A 69 -24.06 -7.78 -10.34
C ASP A 69 -24.07 -6.40 -11.02
N CYS A 70 -22.88 -5.82 -11.23
CA CYS A 70 -22.76 -4.53 -11.89
C CYS A 70 -22.99 -4.66 -13.41
N ARG A 71 -23.72 -3.72 -14.00
CA ARG A 71 -24.01 -3.66 -15.44
C ARG A 71 -23.83 -2.25 -15.96
N VAL A 72 -23.32 -2.12 -17.18
CA VAL A 72 -23.20 -0.83 -17.86
C VAL A 72 -24.58 -0.40 -18.36
N ASP A 73 -25.08 0.73 -17.89
CA ASP A 73 -26.36 1.29 -18.34
C ASP A 73 -26.13 2.39 -19.39
N VAL A 74 -25.08 3.20 -19.24
CA VAL A 74 -24.73 4.28 -20.18
C VAL A 74 -23.23 4.35 -20.38
N VAL A 75 -22.84 4.62 -21.63
CA VAL A 75 -21.46 4.90 -22.03
C VAL A 75 -21.39 6.36 -22.49
N GLU A 76 -20.63 7.18 -21.77
CA GLU A 76 -20.52 8.62 -21.98
C GLU A 76 -19.06 9.00 -22.29
N ASP A 77 -18.84 10.21 -22.80
CA ASP A 77 -17.51 10.78 -23.03
C ASP A 77 -16.56 9.86 -23.81
N GLU A 78 -17.01 9.32 -24.95
CA GLU A 78 -16.22 8.37 -25.77
C GLU A 78 -15.81 7.10 -25.00
N GLY A 79 -16.61 6.72 -23.99
CA GLY A 79 -16.39 5.57 -23.12
C GLY A 79 -15.54 5.86 -21.90
N ARG A 80 -15.13 7.12 -21.66
CA ARG A 80 -14.32 7.48 -20.50
C ARG A 80 -15.11 7.41 -19.20
N THR A 81 -16.40 7.71 -19.28
CA THR A 81 -17.33 7.75 -18.15
C THR A 81 -18.43 6.72 -18.41
N LEU A 82 -18.73 5.90 -17.40
CA LEU A 82 -19.78 4.89 -17.46
C LEU A 82 -20.78 5.17 -16.35
N VAL A 83 -22.07 5.08 -16.68
CA VAL A 83 -23.11 4.90 -15.68
C VAL A 83 -23.34 3.40 -15.57
N ILE A 84 -23.13 2.85 -14.38
CA ILE A 84 -23.41 1.46 -14.08
C ILE A 84 -24.57 1.35 -13.09
N SER A 85 -25.34 0.28 -13.18
CA SER A 85 -26.25 -0.16 -12.12
C SER A 85 -25.62 -1.33 -11.36
N TYR A 86 -25.93 -1.45 -10.07
CA TYR A 86 -25.60 -2.63 -9.27
C TYR A 86 -26.81 -3.08 -8.45
N ALA A 87 -26.85 -4.36 -8.09
CA ALA A 87 -27.94 -4.89 -7.26
C ALA A 87 -27.84 -4.35 -5.82
N ASN A 88 -28.93 -3.83 -5.28
CA ASN A 88 -28.97 -3.30 -3.92
C ASN A 88 -29.13 -4.42 -2.88
N ARG A 89 -28.07 -5.20 -2.74
CA ARG A 89 -28.00 -6.35 -1.86
C ARG A 89 -26.58 -6.54 -1.34
N GLY A 90 -26.44 -7.29 -0.26
CA GLY A 90 -25.14 -7.59 0.30
C GLY A 90 -25.22 -8.05 1.75
N VAL A 91 -24.14 -7.83 2.51
CA VAL A 91 -24.07 -8.17 3.93
C VAL A 91 -23.78 -6.91 4.74
N LYS A 92 -24.60 -6.65 5.75
CA LYS A 92 -24.45 -5.52 6.67
C LYS A 92 -24.43 -6.05 8.10
N TYR A 93 -23.34 -5.81 8.83
CA TYR A 93 -23.11 -6.34 10.18
C TYR A 93 -23.33 -7.86 10.27
N GLY A 94 -22.83 -8.60 9.27
CA GLY A 94 -22.97 -10.07 9.19
C GLY A 94 -24.36 -10.57 8.75
N LYS A 95 -25.35 -9.69 8.55
CA LYS A 95 -26.70 -10.07 8.10
C LYS A 95 -26.88 -9.78 6.60
N PRO A 96 -27.36 -10.76 5.81
CA PRO A 96 -27.67 -10.50 4.41
C PRO A 96 -28.89 -9.58 4.26
N TYR A 97 -28.90 -8.77 3.22
CA TYR A 97 -30.07 -7.99 2.80
C TYR A 97 -30.19 -8.03 1.27
N ASP A 98 -31.42 -7.91 0.77
CA ASP A 98 -31.72 -7.73 -0.64
C ASP A 98 -32.96 -6.84 -0.76
N HIS A 99 -32.79 -5.66 -1.36
CA HIS A 99 -33.88 -4.70 -1.54
C HIS A 99 -34.64 -4.90 -2.86
N GLY A 100 -34.21 -5.82 -3.72
CA GLY A 100 -34.87 -6.12 -5.00
C GLY A 100 -34.76 -5.02 -6.06
N ASN A 101 -34.11 -3.90 -5.75
CA ASN A 101 -33.86 -2.80 -6.68
C ASN A 101 -32.38 -2.69 -7.06
N ARG A 102 -32.10 -1.84 -8.05
CA ARG A 102 -30.74 -1.49 -8.48
C ARG A 102 -30.45 -0.04 -8.16
N LEU A 103 -29.18 0.28 -7.93
CA LEU A 103 -28.73 1.65 -7.64
C LEU A 103 -27.69 2.12 -8.69
N PRO A 104 -27.65 3.43 -9.02
CA PRO A 104 -26.70 3.96 -9.99
C PRO A 104 -25.34 4.23 -9.36
N ARG A 105 -24.30 4.12 -10.18
CA ARG A 105 -22.95 4.64 -9.94
C ARG A 105 -22.40 5.27 -11.22
N VAL A 106 -21.73 6.41 -11.08
CA VAL A 106 -20.94 7.01 -12.15
C VAL A 106 -19.48 6.67 -11.88
N VAL A 107 -18.83 6.05 -12.84
CA VAL A 107 -17.47 5.48 -12.67
C VAL A 107 -16.63 5.74 -13.90
N ARG A 108 -15.30 5.77 -13.71
CA ARG A 108 -14.36 5.87 -14.82
C ARG A 108 -14.01 4.49 -15.36
N TRP A 109 -13.71 4.42 -16.66
CA TRP A 109 -13.44 3.15 -17.35
C TRP A 109 -12.31 2.30 -16.72
N HIS A 110 -11.32 2.94 -16.06
CA HIS A 110 -10.18 2.24 -15.48
C HIS A 110 -10.49 1.57 -14.14
N ASP A 111 -11.55 2.01 -13.45
CA ASP A 111 -12.02 1.41 -12.19
C ASP A 111 -12.95 0.21 -12.42
N VAL A 112 -13.37 0.00 -13.67
CA VAL A 112 -14.32 -1.03 -14.07
C VAL A 112 -13.61 -2.14 -14.86
N LEU A 113 -13.79 -3.39 -14.45
CA LEU A 113 -13.27 -4.54 -15.19
C LEU A 113 -14.42 -5.32 -15.84
N PRO A 114 -14.28 -5.80 -17.09
CA PRO A 114 -15.27 -6.70 -17.67
C PRO A 114 -15.32 -8.00 -16.86
N VAL A 115 -16.53 -8.54 -16.66
CA VAL A 115 -16.66 -9.92 -16.19
C VAL A 115 -16.27 -10.82 -17.36
N VAL A 116 -15.16 -11.53 -17.21
CA VAL A 116 -14.70 -12.54 -18.17
C VAL A 116 -14.75 -13.90 -17.50
N GLU A 117 -14.92 -14.95 -18.31
CA GLU A 117 -14.78 -16.32 -17.82
C GLU A 117 -13.36 -16.50 -17.25
N GLU A 118 -13.28 -17.03 -16.03
CA GLU A 118 -12.02 -17.18 -15.29
C GLU A 118 -11.18 -18.30 -15.91
N ALA A 119 -10.50 -18.02 -17.02
CA ALA A 119 -9.38 -18.85 -17.45
C ALA A 119 -8.25 -18.70 -16.41
N PRO A 120 -7.44 -19.75 -16.14
CA PRO A 120 -6.34 -19.71 -15.18
C PRO A 120 -5.17 -18.88 -15.73
N ARG A 121 -5.37 -17.56 -15.84
CA ARG A 121 -4.35 -16.55 -16.19
C ARG A 121 -3.78 -15.94 -14.92
N GLN A 122 -3.49 -16.79 -13.94
CA GLN A 122 -2.90 -16.40 -12.67
C GLN A 122 -1.38 -16.44 -12.81
N PHE A 123 -0.74 -15.26 -12.73
CA PHE A 123 0.72 -15.14 -12.76
C PHE A 123 1.35 -15.17 -11.36
N THR A 124 0.55 -14.98 -10.31
CA THR A 124 1.01 -14.87 -8.93
C THR A 124 0.83 -16.21 -8.20
N THR A 125 1.85 -16.70 -7.53
CA THR A 125 1.72 -17.79 -6.54
C THR A 125 1.12 -17.25 -5.24
N ASP A 126 0.24 -18.02 -4.60
CA ASP A 126 -0.64 -17.54 -3.52
C ASP A 126 0.05 -17.00 -2.26
N ASP A 127 1.37 -17.16 -2.12
CA ASP A 127 2.07 -16.72 -0.93
C ASP A 127 3.41 -16.05 -1.23
N ASN A 128 3.48 -14.72 -1.07
CA ASN A 128 4.76 -14.01 -1.01
C ASN A 128 5.00 -13.50 0.41
N VAL A 129 6.20 -13.79 0.94
CA VAL A 129 6.59 -13.36 2.28
C VAL A 129 6.53 -11.82 2.42
N TRP A 130 6.74 -11.08 1.32
CA TRP A 130 6.73 -9.62 1.30
C TRP A 130 5.41 -9.01 1.80
N ARG A 131 4.25 -9.65 1.56
CA ARG A 131 2.95 -9.19 2.05
C ARG A 131 2.80 -9.26 3.57
N ARG A 132 3.65 -10.02 4.27
CA ARG A 132 3.62 -10.18 5.73
C ARG A 132 4.57 -9.24 6.45
N MET A 133 5.36 -8.47 5.72
CA MET A 133 6.36 -7.56 6.28
C MET A 133 5.80 -6.15 6.47
N THR A 134 6.39 -5.42 7.40
CA THR A 134 6.05 -4.01 7.61
C THR A 134 7.26 -3.14 7.30
N ALA A 135 7.15 -2.25 6.31
CA ALA A 135 8.16 -1.22 6.08
C ALA A 135 7.91 -0.03 7.01
N ARG A 136 8.96 0.42 7.68
CA ARG A 136 8.94 1.56 8.60
C ARG A 136 9.96 2.61 8.13
N PRO A 137 9.54 3.84 7.79
CA PRO A 137 10.48 4.94 7.68
C PRO A 137 11.01 5.29 9.08
N SER A 138 12.28 5.64 9.17
CA SER A 138 12.98 5.96 10.42
C SER A 138 14.20 6.84 10.13
N THR A 139 14.91 7.24 11.17
CA THR A 139 16.24 7.84 11.08
C THR A 139 17.33 6.83 11.42
N LEU A 140 18.58 7.13 11.07
CA LEU A 140 19.74 6.32 11.47
C LEU A 140 19.87 6.23 12.99
N ASP A 141 19.63 7.33 13.71
CA ASP A 141 19.70 7.33 15.18
C ASP A 141 18.72 6.32 15.80
N ALA A 142 17.47 6.31 15.33
CA ALA A 142 16.46 5.37 15.82
C ALA A 142 16.80 3.91 15.44
N LEU A 143 17.29 3.65 14.22
CA LEU A 143 17.73 2.31 13.80
C LEU A 143 18.88 1.78 14.69
N ILE A 144 19.90 2.61 14.90
CA ILE A 144 21.07 2.26 15.71
C ILE A 144 20.68 2.09 17.18
N GLY A 145 19.87 3.01 17.72
CA GLY A 145 19.36 2.95 19.09
C GLY A 145 18.56 1.69 19.35
N ASN A 146 17.72 1.29 18.40
CA ASN A 146 16.96 0.04 18.45
C ASN A 146 17.89 -1.19 18.43
N ALA A 147 18.85 -1.24 17.51
CA ALA A 147 19.82 -2.34 17.42
C ALA A 147 20.62 -2.51 18.73
N ARG A 148 21.00 -1.41 19.39
CA ARG A 148 21.68 -1.43 20.70
C ARG A 148 20.78 -1.90 21.83
N ARG A 149 19.52 -1.43 21.87
CA ARG A 149 18.57 -1.74 22.95
C ARG A 149 18.13 -3.18 22.95
N TRP A 150 17.92 -3.73 21.77
CA TRP A 150 17.34 -5.05 21.55
C TRP A 150 18.41 -6.14 21.46
N GLY A 151 19.64 -5.77 21.11
CA GLY A 151 20.70 -6.73 20.83
C GLY A 151 20.58 -7.27 19.40
N LEU A 152 21.74 -7.52 18.79
CA LEU A 152 21.84 -7.88 17.38
C LEU A 152 22.27 -9.34 17.23
N ILE A 153 21.55 -10.10 16.41
CA ILE A 153 21.96 -11.41 15.89
C ILE A 153 22.46 -11.18 14.45
N ASP A 154 23.77 -11.11 14.28
CA ASP A 154 24.40 -10.85 12.97
C ASP A 154 25.05 -12.11 12.36
N SER A 155 24.99 -13.25 13.06
CA SER A 155 25.57 -14.52 12.63
C SER A 155 24.59 -15.71 12.68
N PRO A 156 23.37 -15.61 12.12
CA PRO A 156 22.58 -16.80 11.85
C PRO A 156 23.30 -17.72 10.85
N ASP A 157 22.92 -18.99 10.81
CA ASP A 157 23.57 -20.04 10.02
C ASP A 157 23.57 -19.84 8.50
N TYR A 158 22.71 -18.94 8.01
CA TYR A 158 22.67 -18.53 6.61
C TYR A 158 23.42 -17.21 6.33
N GLN A 159 23.94 -16.52 7.34
CA GLN A 159 24.75 -15.31 7.15
C GLN A 159 26.22 -15.66 6.89
N ARG A 160 26.86 -14.89 6.01
CA ARG A 160 28.33 -14.93 5.83
C ARG A 160 29.05 -14.10 6.90
N SER A 161 30.35 -14.33 7.05
CA SER A 161 31.24 -13.46 7.83
C SER A 161 31.22 -12.01 7.34
N TYR A 162 31.76 -11.10 8.15
CA TYR A 162 31.99 -9.72 7.72
C TYR A 162 33.05 -9.68 6.61
N VAL A 163 32.77 -8.99 5.51
CA VAL A 163 33.62 -9.00 4.29
C VAL A 163 33.96 -7.59 3.77
N TRP A 164 33.34 -6.54 4.30
CA TRP A 164 33.64 -5.18 3.87
C TRP A 164 35.03 -4.75 4.30
N THR A 165 35.82 -4.26 3.34
CA THR A 165 37.10 -3.60 3.59
C THR A 165 36.89 -2.21 4.19
N ASP A 166 37.93 -1.60 4.74
CA ASP A 166 37.86 -0.22 5.22
C ASP A 166 37.48 0.78 4.11
N GLU A 167 37.86 0.49 2.86
CA GLU A 167 37.41 1.26 1.70
C GLU A 167 35.90 1.14 1.47
N ASN A 168 35.32 -0.07 1.57
CA ASN A 168 33.87 -0.25 1.45
C ASN A 168 33.13 0.54 2.55
N ARG A 169 33.64 0.49 3.78
CA ARG A 169 33.09 1.21 4.94
C ARG A 169 33.17 2.72 4.75
N ALA A 170 34.31 3.23 4.29
CA ALA A 170 34.51 4.65 4.02
C ALA A 170 33.60 5.16 2.89
N ASN A 171 33.43 4.38 1.80
CA ASN A 171 32.52 4.72 0.71
C ASN A 171 31.05 4.71 1.14
N PHE A 172 30.67 3.80 2.03
CA PHE A 172 29.34 3.79 2.64
C PHE A 172 29.10 5.04 3.51
N LEU A 173 30.03 5.38 4.41
CA LEU A 173 29.92 6.60 5.23
C LEU A 173 29.90 7.86 4.36
N LYS A 174 30.71 7.90 3.28
CA LYS A 174 30.66 8.98 2.29
C LYS A 174 29.26 9.15 1.71
N SER A 175 28.57 8.06 1.39
CA SER A 175 27.20 8.12 0.84
C SER A 175 26.22 8.76 1.82
N ILE A 176 26.37 8.50 3.12
CA ILE A 176 25.55 9.14 4.18
C ILE A 176 25.81 10.64 4.24
N PHE A 177 27.09 11.06 4.30
CA PHE A 177 27.44 12.48 4.38
C PHE A 177 27.12 13.26 3.09
N ASP A 178 27.12 12.58 1.94
CA ASP A 178 26.66 13.12 0.66
C ASP A 178 25.12 13.08 0.51
N GLN A 179 24.39 12.57 1.52
CA GLN A 179 22.92 12.46 1.54
C GLN A 179 22.34 11.60 0.41
N ASN A 180 23.08 10.59 -0.03
CA ASN A 180 22.60 9.59 -0.98
C ASN A 180 21.72 8.55 -0.28
N ASP A 181 20.83 7.90 -1.03
CA ASP A 181 20.09 6.74 -0.54
C ASP A 181 21.08 5.61 -0.18
N ILE A 182 20.97 5.10 1.05
CA ILE A 182 21.82 4.04 1.59
C ILE A 182 21.13 2.67 1.59
N GLY A 183 19.96 2.59 0.97
CA GLY A 183 19.13 1.41 0.84
C GLY A 183 18.39 1.05 2.13
N LYS A 184 17.57 0.01 2.04
CA LYS A 184 16.80 -0.53 3.16
C LYS A 184 17.60 -1.52 4.01
N PHE A 185 17.14 -1.72 5.24
CA PHE A 185 17.56 -2.81 6.13
C PHE A 185 16.41 -3.81 6.28
N ILE A 186 16.70 -5.11 6.34
CA ILE A 186 15.67 -6.12 6.61
C ILE A 186 16.04 -6.81 7.92
N LEU A 187 15.17 -6.66 8.90
CA LEU A 187 15.39 -7.11 10.26
C LEU A 187 14.30 -8.11 10.64
N VAL A 188 14.72 -9.27 11.14
CA VAL A 188 13.83 -10.29 11.70
C VAL A 188 13.70 -10.00 13.19
N VAL A 189 12.48 -9.71 13.63
CA VAL A 189 12.17 -9.43 15.03
C VAL A 189 11.60 -10.71 15.64
N HIS A 190 12.30 -11.22 16.64
CA HIS A 190 11.89 -12.38 17.42
C HIS A 190 10.83 -11.98 18.45
N ASP A 191 10.15 -12.98 19.03
CA ASP A 191 9.04 -12.72 19.96
C ASP A 191 9.51 -12.08 21.28
N TYR A 192 8.55 -11.72 22.15
CA TYR A 192 8.83 -10.98 23.39
C TYR A 192 9.85 -11.69 24.32
N HIS A 193 10.05 -13.01 24.19
CA HIS A 193 11.01 -13.75 25.01
C HIS A 193 12.43 -13.65 24.48
N GLU A 194 12.60 -13.27 23.21
CA GLU A 194 13.87 -13.01 22.57
C GLU A 194 13.78 -11.63 21.90
N THR A 195 13.95 -10.57 22.70
CA THR A 195 13.90 -9.17 22.21
C THR A 195 15.02 -8.82 21.22
N ARG A 196 15.77 -9.79 20.72
CA ARG A 196 16.88 -9.61 19.79
C ARG A 196 16.39 -9.41 18.37
N VAL A 197 17.17 -8.64 17.62
CA VAL A 197 16.93 -8.40 16.20
C VAL A 197 17.97 -9.12 15.38
N GLU A 198 17.52 -9.94 14.46
CA GLU A 198 18.37 -10.64 13.51
C GLU A 198 18.46 -9.86 12.19
N VAL A 199 19.69 -9.69 11.68
CA VAL A 199 19.91 -8.94 10.44
C VAL A 199 19.84 -9.89 9.24
N LEU A 200 18.76 -9.79 8.47
CA LEU A 200 18.60 -10.57 7.24
C LEU A 200 19.31 -9.89 6.07
N ASP A 201 19.14 -8.57 5.93
CA ASP A 201 19.86 -7.74 4.94
C ASP A 201 20.39 -6.45 5.58
N GLY A 202 21.56 -6.01 5.10
CA GLY A 202 22.23 -4.81 5.57
C GLY A 202 23.26 -5.04 6.68
N LYS A 203 23.68 -6.28 6.95
CA LYS A 203 24.69 -6.63 7.98
C LYS A 203 25.94 -5.74 7.93
N GLN A 204 26.57 -5.64 6.76
CA GLN A 204 27.83 -4.91 6.61
C GLN A 204 27.64 -3.41 6.86
N ARG A 205 26.52 -2.86 6.35
CA ARG A 205 26.11 -1.47 6.56
C ARG A 205 25.84 -1.19 8.03
N LEU A 206 25.02 -2.01 8.69
CA LEU A 206 24.65 -1.83 10.09
C LEU A 206 25.86 -1.95 11.02
N LYS A 207 26.75 -2.93 10.77
CA LYS A 207 28.00 -3.04 11.51
C LYS A 207 28.89 -1.81 11.32
N THR A 208 28.96 -1.25 10.12
CA THR A 208 29.72 0.00 9.86
C THR A 208 29.13 1.19 10.63
N LEU A 209 27.79 1.32 10.68
CA LEU A 209 27.11 2.34 11.46
C LEU A 209 27.42 2.22 12.96
N LEU A 210 27.37 0.99 13.49
CA LEU A 210 27.68 0.71 14.89
C LEU A 210 29.14 1.03 15.20
N ASP A 211 30.08 0.52 14.41
CA ASP A 211 31.51 0.76 14.62
C ASP A 211 31.86 2.26 14.49
N PHE A 212 31.25 2.98 13.55
CA PHE A 212 31.46 4.43 13.40
C PHE A 212 30.94 5.19 14.63
N THR A 213 29.69 4.95 15.02
CA THR A 213 29.05 5.67 16.15
C THR A 213 29.64 5.29 17.50
N ASP A 214 30.17 4.08 17.66
CA ASP A 214 30.94 3.64 18.84
C ASP A 214 32.39 4.14 18.81
N SER A 215 32.77 4.94 17.80
CA SER A 215 34.14 5.46 17.62
C SER A 215 35.21 4.38 17.52
N ARG A 216 34.87 3.23 16.92
CA ARG A 216 35.77 2.12 16.59
C ARG A 216 36.28 2.16 15.16
N PHE A 217 35.70 3.02 14.32
CA PHE A 217 36.10 3.24 12.94
C PHE A 217 36.00 4.72 12.61
N PRO A 218 37.08 5.38 12.15
CA PRO A 218 37.04 6.79 11.77
C PRO A 218 36.59 6.96 10.31
N TYR A 219 35.96 8.09 10.01
CA TYR A 219 35.72 8.55 8.63
C TYR A 219 36.62 9.72 8.32
N ARG A 220 37.48 9.60 7.29
CA ARG A 220 38.50 10.61 6.94
C ARG A 220 39.37 11.01 8.14
N GLY A 221 39.69 10.05 9.00
CA GLY A 221 40.51 10.27 10.21
C GLY A 221 39.77 10.87 11.41
N VAL A 222 38.46 11.11 11.32
CA VAL A 222 37.65 11.70 12.40
C VAL A 222 36.69 10.65 12.96
N TYR A 223 36.67 10.48 14.28
CA TYR A 223 35.72 9.61 14.97
C TYR A 223 34.37 10.30 15.17
N TYR A 224 33.30 9.51 15.32
CA TYR A 224 31.95 10.05 15.49
C TYR A 224 31.81 11.04 16.66
N HIS A 225 32.47 10.76 17.80
CA HIS A 225 32.44 11.66 18.96
C HIS A 225 33.15 13.00 18.73
N GLU A 226 34.02 13.08 17.72
CA GLU A 226 34.80 14.26 17.33
C GLU A 226 34.11 15.08 16.22
N LEU A 227 33.03 14.57 15.63
CA LEU A 227 32.29 15.26 14.56
C LEU A 227 31.78 16.62 15.02
N HIS A 228 31.80 17.57 14.08
CA HIS A 228 31.07 18.82 14.24
C HIS A 228 29.58 18.51 14.44
N TRP A 229 28.91 19.29 15.30
CA TRP A 229 27.52 19.03 15.69
C TRP A 229 26.56 18.94 14.50
N ARG A 230 26.82 19.70 13.42
CA ARG A 230 26.03 19.65 12.17
C ARG A 230 26.15 18.30 11.47
N ASP A 231 27.37 17.77 11.33
CA ASP A 231 27.60 16.50 10.65
C ASP A 231 27.00 15.34 11.44
N ARG A 232 27.11 15.40 12.77
CA ARG A 232 26.44 14.45 13.66
C ARG A 232 24.91 14.52 13.53
N HIS A 233 24.34 15.73 13.44
CA HIS A 233 22.91 15.90 13.24
C HIS A 233 22.45 15.35 11.88
N ILE A 234 23.15 15.67 10.79
CA ILE A 234 22.85 15.14 9.44
C ILE A 234 22.92 13.62 9.44
N PHE A 235 23.98 13.04 10.01
CA PHE A 235 24.12 11.59 10.13
C PHE A 235 22.93 10.98 10.89
N ASN A 236 22.60 11.52 12.06
CA ASN A 236 21.52 10.99 12.91
C ASN A 236 20.14 11.07 12.25
N GLU A 237 19.85 12.18 11.58
CA GLU A 237 18.56 12.43 10.91
C GLU A 237 18.48 11.85 9.49
N THR A 238 19.55 11.22 9.00
CA THR A 238 19.52 10.56 7.68
C THR A 238 18.40 9.53 7.67
N LEU A 239 17.47 9.70 6.72
CA LEU A 239 16.30 8.86 6.59
C LEU A 239 16.68 7.48 6.07
N VAL A 240 16.10 6.46 6.70
CA VAL A 240 16.24 5.07 6.30
C VAL A 240 14.90 4.37 6.32
N GLN A 241 14.79 3.34 5.50
CA GLN A 241 13.71 2.37 5.59
C GLN A 241 14.25 1.09 6.21
N TRP A 242 13.56 0.58 7.21
CA TRP A 242 13.80 -0.79 7.66
C TRP A 242 12.49 -1.59 7.57
N ILE A 243 12.64 -2.83 7.13
CA ILE A 243 11.57 -3.77 6.94
C ILE A 243 11.61 -4.75 8.11
N GLU A 244 10.53 -4.78 8.86
CA GLU A 244 10.33 -5.70 9.96
C GLU A 244 9.70 -7.00 9.45
N VAL A 245 10.38 -8.10 9.71
CA VAL A 245 9.88 -9.46 9.52
C VAL A 245 9.58 -10.05 10.89
N ASN A 246 8.30 -10.21 11.22
CA ASN A 246 7.92 -10.84 12.47
C ASN A 246 8.19 -12.35 12.40
N ARG A 247 9.15 -12.85 13.19
CA ARG A 247 9.60 -14.24 13.16
C ARG A 247 8.46 -15.23 13.37
N ALA A 248 7.47 -14.91 14.20
CA ALA A 248 6.35 -15.79 14.50
C ALA A 248 5.35 -15.93 13.33
N ARG A 249 5.41 -15.04 12.33
CA ARG A 249 4.48 -15.01 11.19
C ARG A 249 5.10 -15.52 9.89
N VAL A 250 6.35 -15.97 9.93
CA VAL A 250 7.08 -16.47 8.76
C VAL A 250 7.70 -17.83 9.04
N LYS A 251 7.76 -18.66 8.01
CA LYS A 251 8.43 -19.95 8.06
C LYS A 251 9.95 -19.77 7.92
N ARG A 252 10.71 -20.83 8.20
CA ARG A 252 12.17 -20.78 8.00
C ARG A 252 12.50 -20.75 6.51
N SER A 253 11.77 -21.51 5.70
CA SER A 253 11.89 -21.47 4.24
C SER A 253 11.66 -20.06 3.67
N ASP A 254 10.69 -19.30 4.20
CA ASP A 254 10.41 -17.92 3.80
C ASP A 254 11.62 -16.99 4.03
N LEU A 255 12.26 -17.10 5.20
CA LEU A 255 13.44 -16.29 5.55
C LEU A 255 14.63 -16.59 4.63
N LEU A 256 14.89 -17.87 4.36
CA LEU A 256 16.00 -18.31 3.52
C LEU A 256 15.77 -17.92 2.06
N TRP A 257 14.53 -18.07 1.56
CA TRP A 257 14.14 -17.57 0.25
C TRP A 257 14.33 -16.06 0.14
N LEU A 258 13.89 -15.31 1.15
CA LEU A 258 14.04 -13.86 1.19
C LEU A 258 15.51 -13.43 1.16
N PHE A 259 16.34 -14.10 1.96
CA PHE A 259 17.77 -13.86 2.00
C PHE A 259 18.40 -14.08 0.61
N LEU A 260 18.11 -15.20 -0.06
CA LEU A 260 18.59 -15.49 -1.41
C LEU A 260 18.10 -14.45 -2.42
N ALA A 261 16.81 -14.07 -2.36
CA ALA A 261 16.20 -13.13 -3.28
C ALA A 261 16.81 -11.71 -3.16
N VAL A 262 17.10 -11.26 -1.95
CA VAL A 262 17.67 -9.92 -1.71
C VAL A 262 19.16 -9.87 -2.06
N ASN A 263 19.91 -10.93 -1.75
CA ASN A 263 21.35 -10.98 -2.03
C ASN A 263 21.69 -11.27 -3.50
N ALA A 264 20.72 -11.69 -4.33
CA ALA A 264 20.93 -11.91 -5.76
C ALA A 264 21.39 -10.64 -6.52
N GLY A 265 21.06 -9.44 -6.02
CA GLY A 265 21.47 -8.16 -6.62
C GLY A 265 22.57 -7.40 -5.85
N GLY A 266 23.09 -7.96 -4.76
CA GLY A 266 24.07 -7.30 -3.88
C GLY A 266 25.53 -7.61 -4.25
N VAL A 267 26.48 -7.31 -3.34
CA VAL A 267 27.87 -7.78 -3.47
C VAL A 267 27.85 -9.31 -3.55
N PRO A 268 28.29 -9.91 -4.67
CA PRO A 268 28.19 -11.35 -4.88
C PRO A 268 28.71 -12.13 -3.69
N GLN A 269 27.92 -13.12 -3.27
CA GLN A 269 28.37 -14.11 -2.30
C GLN A 269 29.15 -15.19 -3.04
N THR A 270 30.06 -15.88 -2.34
CA THR A 270 30.77 -16.99 -2.96
C THR A 270 29.78 -18.09 -3.33
N GLU A 271 30.07 -18.84 -4.40
CA GLU A 271 29.18 -19.90 -4.87
C GLU A 271 28.93 -20.95 -3.77
N GLU A 272 29.95 -21.24 -2.95
CA GLU A 272 29.86 -22.16 -1.83
C GLU A 272 28.85 -21.69 -0.77
N HIS A 273 28.87 -20.40 -0.44
CA HIS A 273 27.93 -19.85 0.53
C HIS A 273 26.50 -19.83 -0.02
N VAL A 274 26.32 -19.48 -1.29
CA VAL A 274 25.00 -19.55 -1.94
C VAL A 274 24.47 -20.98 -1.98
N ALA A 275 25.34 -21.96 -2.28
CA ALA A 275 24.99 -23.37 -2.28
C ALA A 275 24.59 -23.87 -0.88
N HIS A 276 25.32 -23.47 0.17
CA HIS A 276 24.98 -23.77 1.57
C HIS A 276 23.59 -23.24 1.94
N VAL A 277 23.29 -21.97 1.62
CA VAL A 277 21.98 -21.39 1.95
C VAL A 277 20.85 -22.04 1.14
N ARG A 278 21.10 -22.43 -0.11
CA ARG A 278 20.14 -23.23 -0.90
C ARG A 278 19.86 -24.59 -0.27
N ALA A 279 20.88 -25.27 0.26
CA ALA A 279 20.70 -26.54 0.97
C ALA A 279 19.82 -26.36 2.23
N LEU A 280 20.09 -25.32 3.04
CA LEU A 280 19.24 -24.96 4.19
C LEU A 280 17.79 -24.69 3.77
N TYR A 281 17.60 -24.01 2.64
CA TYR A 281 16.27 -23.68 2.11
C TYR A 281 15.49 -24.95 1.71
N GLU A 282 16.13 -25.86 0.98
CA GLU A 282 15.51 -27.13 0.59
C GLU A 282 15.19 -28.02 1.80
N GLU A 283 16.07 -28.07 2.80
CA GLU A 283 15.82 -28.78 4.05
C GLU A 283 14.63 -28.21 4.83
N ALA A 284 14.55 -26.88 4.94
CA ALA A 284 13.42 -26.20 5.57
C ALA A 284 12.10 -26.50 4.83
N LEU A 285 12.09 -26.44 3.50
CA LEU A 285 10.92 -26.79 2.69
C LEU A 285 10.45 -28.23 2.94
N ARG A 286 11.36 -29.20 2.91
CA ARG A 286 11.03 -30.62 3.17
C ARG A 286 10.43 -30.81 4.56
N SER A 287 11.04 -30.18 5.57
CA SER A 287 10.60 -30.29 6.97
C SER A 287 9.21 -29.69 7.19
N GLU A 288 8.95 -28.54 6.58
CA GLU A 288 7.66 -27.85 6.68
C GLU A 288 6.56 -28.60 5.91
N GLN A 289 6.87 -29.18 4.74
CA GLN A 289 5.94 -30.02 3.99
C GLN A 289 5.56 -31.29 4.78
N ALA A 290 6.52 -31.95 5.43
CA ALA A 290 6.27 -33.13 6.27
C ALA A 290 5.32 -32.83 7.44
N LEU A 291 5.37 -31.62 8.02
CA LEU A 291 4.46 -31.18 9.09
C LEU A 291 3.03 -30.88 8.61
N THR A 292 2.80 -30.80 7.29
CA THR A 292 1.50 -30.43 6.72
C THR A 292 0.70 -31.63 6.18
N LEU A 293 1.29 -32.82 6.16
CA LEU A 293 0.60 -34.04 5.74
C LEU A 293 -0.22 -34.60 6.91
N PRO A 294 -1.50 -34.97 6.71
CA PRO A 294 -2.29 -35.61 7.75
C PRO A 294 -1.67 -36.97 8.09
N ALA A 295 -1.59 -37.26 9.40
CA ALA A 295 -1.16 -38.55 9.93
C ALA A 295 -2.11 -39.69 9.53
#